data_AF-A0A7J9IJ14-F1
#
_entry.id   AF-A0A7J9IJ14-F1
#
_cell.length_a   1.000
_cell.length_b   1.000
_cell.length_c   1.000
_cell.angle_alpha   90.00
_cell.angle_beta   90.00
_cell.angle_gamma   90.00
#
_symmetry.space_group_name_H-M   'P 1'
#
loop_
_entity.id
_entity.type
_entity.pdbx_description
1 polymer ?
#
loop_
_entity_poly.entity_id
_entity_poly.type
_entity_poly.pdbx_seq_one_letter_code
_entity_poly.pdbx_strand_id
1 'polypeptide(L)'
;MVVEINNVKQQEHKRCKYCLGTGYLACARCSSTGSLVLTEPVSTLNGGDRPLSTPKTERCSNCLGSGKVMCPTCLCTGMAMASEHDPRIDPFD
;
A
#
# COMPACT_ATOMS: atom_id res chain seq x y z
N MET A 1 -17.50 -25.57 14.50
CA MET A 1 -16.12 -25.02 14.45
C MET A 1 -15.15 -25.74 13.51
N VAL A 2 -15.18 -27.06 13.29
CA VAL A 2 -14.23 -27.71 12.34
C VAL A 2 -14.36 -27.19 10.90
N VAL A 3 -15.60 -27.03 10.41
CA VAL A 3 -15.87 -26.50 9.06
C VAL A 3 -15.39 -25.05 8.93
N GLU A 4 -15.61 -24.23 9.95
CA GLU A 4 -15.17 -22.83 9.96
C GLU A 4 -13.64 -22.71 9.92
N ILE A 5 -12.93 -23.53 10.71
CA ILE A 5 -11.46 -23.56 10.71
C ILE A 5 -10.92 -24.01 9.36
N ASN A 6 -11.54 -25.02 8.74
CA ASN A 6 -11.14 -25.48 7.41
C ASN A 6 -11.40 -24.43 6.33
N ASN A 7 -12.52 -23.70 6.41
CA ASN A 7 -12.83 -22.61 5.49
C ASN A 7 -11.82 -21.46 5.61
N VAL A 8 -11.41 -21.09 6.83
CA VAL A 8 -10.38 -20.07 7.06
C VAL A 8 -9.05 -20.48 6.43
N LYS A 9 -8.61 -21.72 6.66
CA LYS A 9 -7.37 -22.25 6.06
C LYS A 9 -7.43 -22.23 4.53
N GLN A 10 -8.55 -22.65 3.95
CA GLN A 10 -8.72 -22.63 2.49
C GLN A 10 -8.78 -21.20 1.92
N GLN A 11 -9.39 -20.24 2.63
CA GLN A 11 -9.39 -18.84 2.22
C GLN A 11 -8.00 -18.21 2.31
N GLU A 12 -7.16 -18.63 3.26
CA GLU A 12 -5.80 -18.13 3.38
C GLU A 12 -4.96 -18.42 2.13
N HIS A 13 -5.09 -19.65 1.58
CA HIS A 13 -4.43 -20.03 0.33
C HIS A 13 -4.90 -19.22 -0.90
N LYS A 14 -6.07 -18.56 -0.81
CA LYS A 14 -6.62 -17.72 -1.87
C LYS A 14 -6.21 -16.26 -1.75
N ARG A 15 -5.39 -15.88 -0.75
CA ARG A 15 -4.91 -14.51 -0.61
C ARG A 15 -3.94 -14.14 -1.72
N CYS A 16 -4.00 -12.89 -2.15
CA CYS A 16 -3.03 -12.30 -3.06
C CYS A 16 -1.65 -12.34 -2.38
N LYS A 17 -0.67 -12.98 -3.04
CA LYS A 17 0.69 -13.15 -2.53
C LYS A 17 1.45 -11.82 -2.40
N TYR A 18 1.12 -10.82 -3.21
CA TYR A 18 1.83 -9.53 -3.23
C TYR A 18 1.44 -8.59 -2.10
N CYS A 19 0.14 -8.48 -1.81
CA CYS A 19 -0.36 -7.63 -0.73
C CYS A 19 -0.71 -8.41 0.54
N LEU A 20 -0.43 -9.71 0.55
CA LEU A 20 -0.73 -10.62 1.65
C LEU A 20 -2.18 -10.50 2.12
N GLY A 21 -3.15 -10.48 1.20
CA GLY A 21 -4.57 -10.38 1.57
C GLY A 21 -5.13 -8.98 1.85
N THR A 22 -4.30 -7.94 1.89
CA THR A 22 -4.77 -6.61 2.33
C THR A 22 -5.48 -5.81 1.24
N GLY A 23 -5.23 -6.12 -0.04
CA GLY A 23 -5.70 -5.33 -1.18
C GLY A 23 -4.83 -4.09 -1.48
N TYR A 24 -3.88 -3.76 -0.62
CA TYR A 24 -3.08 -2.54 -0.74
C TYR A 24 -1.59 -2.81 -0.53
N LEU A 25 -0.76 -1.94 -1.09
CA LEU A 25 0.68 -1.93 -0.89
C LEU A 25 1.08 -0.66 -0.16
N ALA A 26 2.17 -0.71 0.61
CA ALA A 26 2.76 0.48 1.20
C ALA A 26 3.15 1.48 0.09
N CYS A 27 2.85 2.76 0.27
CA CYS A 27 3.26 3.77 -0.68
C CYS A 27 4.78 3.94 -0.59
N ALA A 28 5.50 3.50 -1.63
CA ALA A 28 6.95 3.59 -1.69
C ALA A 28 7.46 5.05 -1.67
N ARG A 29 6.68 5.99 -2.23
CA ARG A 29 7.08 7.40 -2.33
C ARG A 29 7.22 8.07 -0.97
N CYS A 30 6.32 7.76 -0.03
CA CYS A 30 6.34 8.32 1.31
C CYS A 30 6.68 7.28 2.38
N SER A 31 7.18 6.11 2.00
CA SER A 31 7.47 5.00 2.93
C SER A 31 6.34 4.76 3.93
N SER A 32 5.10 4.71 3.44
CA SER A 32 3.86 4.54 4.21
C SER A 32 3.43 5.64 5.18
N THR A 33 4.17 6.75 5.30
CA THR A 33 3.80 7.84 6.23
C THR A 33 2.59 8.65 5.74
N GLY A 34 2.31 8.63 4.44
CA GLY A 34 1.30 9.49 3.82
C GLY A 34 1.80 10.92 3.54
N SER A 35 3.02 11.27 3.93
CA SER A 35 3.55 12.62 3.75
C SER A 35 5.01 12.64 3.34
N LEU A 36 5.43 13.73 2.72
CA LEU A 36 6.82 14.00 2.37
C LEU A 36 7.29 15.19 3.20
N VAL A 37 8.45 15.03 3.82
CA VAL A 37 9.11 16.15 4.52
C VAL A 37 9.94 16.88 3.48
N LEU A 38 9.54 18.11 3.14
CA LEU A 38 10.40 19.01 2.39
C LEU A 38 11.48 19.52 3.35
N THR A 39 12.68 18.97 3.22
CA THR A 39 13.87 19.56 3.82
C THR A 39 14.35 20.64 2.87
N GLU A 40 13.97 21.89 3.13
CA GLU A 40 14.64 23.00 2.44
C GLU A 40 16.09 23.06 2.95
N PRO A 41 17.09 23.20 2.07
CA PRO A 41 18.45 23.39 2.50
C PRO A 41 18.53 24.68 3.33
N VAL A 42 19.13 24.60 4.52
CA VAL A 42 19.41 25.79 5.33
C VAL A 42 20.37 26.66 4.53
N SER A 43 19.88 27.77 3.98
CA SER A 43 20.71 28.79 3.36
C SER A 43 21.62 29.40 4.43
N THR A 44 22.83 28.88 4.57
CA THR A 44 23.88 29.41 5.46
C THR A 44 24.49 30.67 4.83
N LEU A 45 23.70 31.72 4.68
CA LEU A 45 24.18 33.03 4.28
C LEU A 45 23.57 34.07 5.23
N ASN A 46 24.44 34.60 6.11
CA ASN A 46 24.24 35.56 7.20
C ASN A 46 23.97 34.94 8.58
N GLY A 47 25.03 34.95 9.40
CA GLY A 47 25.05 34.60 10.82
C GLY A 47 24.27 35.60 11.68
N GLY A 48 22.95 35.42 11.71
CA GLY A 48 22.07 36.00 12.71
C GLY A 48 21.14 34.92 13.26
N ASP A 49 20.81 35.01 14.55
CA ASP A 49 19.96 34.10 15.32
C ASP A 49 18.50 34.05 14.80
N ARG A 50 18.28 33.62 13.56
CA ARG A 50 16.95 33.40 13.00
C ARG A 50 16.53 31.97 13.32
N PRO A 51 15.35 31.74 13.95
CA PRO A 51 14.89 30.39 14.25
C PRO A 51 14.79 29.56 12.96
N LEU A 52 15.27 28.32 13.00
CA LEU A 52 15.11 27.37 11.89
C LEU A 52 13.62 27.27 11.55
N SER A 53 13.28 27.51 10.28
CA SER A 53 11.93 27.25 9.77
C SER A 53 11.58 25.78 10.04
N THR A 54 10.38 25.53 10.58
CA THR A 54 9.93 24.17 10.83
C THR A 54 9.85 23.39 9.52
N PRO A 55 10.25 22.10 9.50
CA PRO A 55 10.17 21.28 8.29
C PRO A 55 8.74 21.25 7.76
N LYS A 56 8.55 21.67 6.52
CA LYS A 56 7.23 21.66 5.91
C LYS A 56 6.90 20.24 5.48
N THR A 57 5.80 19.72 5.99
CA THR A 57 5.29 18.40 5.63
C THR A 57 4.18 18.56 4.61
N GLU A 58 4.29 17.91 3.47
CA GLU A 58 3.28 17.93 2.41
C GLU A 58 2.65 16.55 2.22
N ARG A 59 1.37 16.53 1.86
CA ARG A 59 0.63 15.28 1.63
C ARG A 59 1.23 14.58 0.42
N CYS A 60 1.55 13.30 0.54
CA CYS A 60 2.09 12.53 -0.57
C CYS A 60 1.03 12.44 -1.68
N SER A 61 1.34 12.97 -2.87
CA SER A 61 0.43 12.99 -4.00
C SER A 61 0.15 11.61 -4.59
N ASN A 62 1.07 10.63 -4.46
CA ASN A 62 0.84 9.27 -4.97
C ASN A 62 -0.24 8.52 -4.20
N CYS A 63 -0.20 8.58 -2.86
CA CYS A 63 -1.18 7.88 -2.03
C CYS A 63 -2.28 8.80 -1.50
N LEU A 64 -2.29 10.06 -1.95
CA LEU A 64 -3.19 11.11 -1.47
C LEU A 64 -3.26 11.11 0.07
N GLY A 65 -2.11 10.98 0.74
CA GLY A 65 -2.03 10.96 2.21
C GLY A 65 -2.40 9.66 2.93
N SER A 66 -2.81 8.60 2.22
CA SER A 66 -3.25 7.35 2.87
C SER A 66 -2.12 6.44 3.37
N GLY A 67 -0.87 6.69 2.94
CA GLY A 67 0.27 5.80 3.22
C GLY A 67 0.27 4.49 2.43
N LYS A 68 -0.76 4.27 1.60
CA LYS A 68 -0.93 3.04 0.81
C LYS A 68 -1.43 3.34 -0.60
N VAL A 69 -1.15 2.42 -1.51
CA VAL A 69 -1.61 2.44 -2.90
C VAL A 69 -2.33 1.13 -3.22
N MET A 70 -3.21 1.15 -4.22
CA MET A 70 -3.90 -0.06 -4.69
C MET A 70 -2.90 -1.15 -5.05
N CYS A 71 -3.18 -2.40 -4.67
CA CYS A 71 -2.45 -3.54 -5.20
C CYS A 71 -3.02 -3.86 -6.60
N PRO A 72 -2.29 -3.59 -7.69
CA PRO A 72 -2.82 -3.78 -9.04
C PRO A 72 -3.03 -5.27 -9.35
N THR A 73 -2.26 -6.16 -8.71
CA THR A 73 -2.33 -7.60 -8.95
C THR A 73 -3.63 -8.25 -8.49
N CYS A 74 -4.33 -7.65 -7.53
CA CYS A 74 -5.60 -8.17 -7.01
C CYS A 74 -6.75 -7.18 -7.10
N LEU A 75 -6.54 -6.03 -7.76
CA LEU A 75 -7.53 -4.97 -7.91
C LEU A 75 -8.22 -4.60 -6.59
N CYS A 76 -7.43 -4.41 -5.54
CA CYS A 76 -7.88 -4.09 -4.18
C CYS A 76 -8.70 -5.16 -3.45
N THR A 77 -8.92 -6.35 -4.03
CA THR A 77 -9.70 -7.41 -3.36
C THR A 77 -8.91 -8.12 -2.25
N GLY A 78 -7.58 -8.10 -2.33
CA GLY A 78 -6.72 -8.89 -1.46
C GLY A 78 -6.72 -10.38 -1.79
N MET A 79 -7.53 -10.85 -2.74
CA MET A 79 -7.57 -12.24 -3.15
C MET A 79 -6.77 -12.46 -4.43
N ALA A 80 -6.26 -13.67 -4.64
CA ALA A 80 -5.67 -14.07 -5.90
C ALA A 80 -6.75 -14.01 -6.98
N MET A 81 -6.45 -13.35 -8.09
CA MET A 81 -7.35 -13.36 -9.24
C MET A 81 -7.41 -14.79 -9.79
N ALA A 82 -8.60 -15.19 -10.23
CA ALA A 82 -8.73 -16.43 -10.97
C ALA A 82 -7.95 -16.28 -12.29
N SER A 83 -7.08 -17.25 -12.54
CA SER A 83 -6.33 -17.33 -13.80
C SER A 83 -7.21 -18.00 -14.86
N GLU A 84 -6.92 -17.77 -16.13
CA GLU A 84 -7.52 -18.52 -17.25
C GLU A 84 -7.37 -20.05 -17.12
N HIS A 85 -6.41 -20.51 -16.33
CA HIS A 85 -6.22 -21.93 -16.01
C HIS A 85 -6.87 -22.33 -14.67
N ASP A 86 -7.70 -21.48 -14.05
CA ASP A 86 -8.47 -21.86 -12.86
C ASP A 86 -9.54 -22.88 -13.31
N PRO A 87 -9.47 -24.14 -12.86
CA PRO A 87 -10.38 -25.20 -13.31
C PRO A 87 -11.87 -24.93 -13.01
N ARG A 88 -12.18 -23.91 -12.20
CA ARG A 88 -13.55 -23.44 -11.94
C ARG A 88 -14.07 -22.48 -13.01
N ILE A 89 -13.19 -21.96 -13.85
CA ILE A 89 -13.53 -21.19 -15.04
C ILE A 89 -13.55 -22.21 -16.18
N ASP A 90 -14.62 -23.01 -16.25
CA ASP A 90 -14.86 -23.85 -17.42
C ASP A 90 -15.33 -22.92 -18.56
N PRO A 91 -14.62 -22.83 -19.70
CA PRO A 91 -15.08 -22.04 -20.84
C PRO A 91 -16.35 -22.62 -21.52
N PHE A 92 -16.84 -23.77 -21.07
CA PHE A 92 -18.02 -24.45 -21.61
C PHE A 92 -19.19 -24.60 -20.63
N ASP A 93 -19.15 -23.92 -19.47
CA ASP A 93 -20.33 -23.68 -18.59
C ASP A 93 -20.85 -22.24 -18.81
#